data_AF-A0A7J3Y0Q3-F1
#
_entry.id   AF-A0A7J3Y0Q3-F1
#
_cell.length_a   1.000
_cell.length_b   1.000
_cell.length_c   1.000
_cell.angle_alpha   90.00
_cell.angle_beta   90.00
_cell.angle_gamma   90.00
#
_symmetry.space_group_name_H-M   'P 1'
#
loop_
_entity.id
_entity.type
_entity.pdbx_description
1 polymer ?
#
loop_
_entity_poly.entity_id
_entity_poly.type
_entity_poly.pdbx_seq_one_letter_code
_entity_poly.pdbx_strand_id
1 'polypeptide(L)' 'MSWWKHHYCGPWPGHGPWSYLPPWERPGWILWWGAGIQPPVAPLTKEAELQYLENLRSYLQNLLKQVEDRINELKGSK' A
#
# COMPACT_ATOMS: atom_id res chain seq x y z
N MET A 1 -20.17 -30.58 5.46
CA MET A 1 -19.72 -30.53 4.06
C MET A 1 -20.91 -30.16 3.18
N SER A 2 -20.70 -29.21 2.27
CA SER A 2 -21.61 -28.76 1.21
C SER A 2 -22.91 -28.06 1.62
N TRP A 3 -22.85 -26.72 1.70
CA TRP A 3 -23.98 -25.83 1.41
C TRP A 3 -23.54 -24.82 0.35
N TRP A 4 -23.17 -25.36 -0.81
CA TRP A 4 -23.06 -24.62 -2.05
C TRP A 4 -24.48 -24.24 -2.50
N LYS A 5 -24.88 -22.99 -2.23
CA LYS A 5 -25.90 -22.30 -3.02
C LYS A 5 -25.32 -20.95 -3.45
N HIS A 6 -24.59 -21.02 -4.56
CA HIS A 6 -24.50 -19.96 -5.55
C HIS A 6 -25.83 -19.21 -5.65
N HIS A 7 -25.89 -17.92 -5.30
CA HIS A 7 -26.88 -16.98 -5.87
C HIS A 7 -26.69 -15.49 -5.49
N TYR A 8 -25.50 -15.02 -5.10
CA TYR A 8 -25.28 -13.57 -4.89
C TYR A 8 -23.95 -13.05 -5.46
N CYS A 9 -23.46 -13.64 -6.56
CA CYS A 9 -22.51 -12.95 -7.43
C CYS A 9 -23.28 -12.01 -8.36
N GLY A 10 -23.52 -10.78 -7.90
CA GLY A 10 -23.67 -9.62 -8.75
C GLY A 10 -22.56 -8.61 -8.39
N PRO A 11 -21.85 -8.00 -9.36
CA PRO A 11 -20.70 -7.12 -9.12
C PRO A 11 -21.09 -5.72 -8.60
N TRP A 12 -22.26 -5.56 -7.98
CA TRP A 12 -22.82 -4.26 -7.63
C TRP A 12 -22.88 -4.05 -6.11
N PRO A 13 -22.43 -2.90 -5.60
CA PRO A 13 -22.50 -2.59 -4.18
C PRO A 13 -23.96 -2.30 -3.83
N GLY A 14 -24.67 -3.29 -3.29
CA GLY A 14 -26.09 -3.13 -2.98
C GLY A 14 -26.77 -4.20 -2.15
N HIS A 15 -26.08 -5.28 -1.80
CA HIS A 15 -26.57 -6.28 -0.85
C HIS A 15 -25.90 -6.06 0.52
N GLY A 16 -26.24 -4.94 1.15
CA GLY A 16 -25.73 -4.54 2.45
C GLY A 16 -26.74 -3.67 3.20
N PRO A 17 -26.44 -3.23 4.42
CA PRO A 17 -27.35 -2.45 5.27
C PRO A 17 -27.78 -1.10 4.69
N TRP A 18 -27.26 -0.72 3.52
CA TRP A 18 -27.53 0.56 2.83
C TRP A 18 -28.20 0.33 1.45
N SER A 19 -28.78 -0.84 1.23
CA SER A 19 -29.48 -1.22 -0.01
C SER A 19 -30.74 -0.38 -0.29
N TYR A 20 -31.33 0.24 0.73
CA TYR A 20 -32.48 1.13 0.62
C TYR A 20 -32.13 2.52 0.08
N LEU A 21 -30.85 2.92 0.13
CA LEU A 21 -30.39 4.19 -0.42
C LEU A 21 -30.12 4.06 -1.92
N PRO A 22 -30.35 5.13 -2.71
CA PRO A 22 -29.91 5.16 -4.10
C PRO A 22 -28.38 5.01 -4.18
N PRO A 23 -27.82 4.43 -5.27
CA PRO A 23 -26.41 4.07 -5.36
C PRO A 23 -25.42 5.19 -5.00
N TRP A 24 -25.72 6.44 -5.38
CA TRP A 24 -24.84 7.59 -5.15
C TRP A 24 -24.76 8.07 -3.69
N GLU A 25 -25.74 7.72 -2.86
CA GLU A 25 -25.75 8.01 -1.42
C GLU A 25 -25.09 6.89 -0.61
N ARG A 26 -24.69 5.79 -1.26
CA ARG A 26 -24.07 4.65 -0.57
C ARG A 26 -22.62 4.97 -0.24
N PRO A 27 -22.14 4.67 0.97
CA PRO A 27 -20.74 4.88 1.36
C PRO A 27 -19.73 4.17 0.44
N GLY A 28 -20.07 2.98 -0.06
CA GLY A 28 -19.24 2.27 -1.04
C GLY A 28 -19.07 3.02 -2.36
N TRP A 29 -20.07 3.82 -2.78
CA TRP A 29 -19.99 4.65 -3.98
C TRP A 29 -19.06 5.84 -3.79
N ILE A 30 -19.17 6.53 -2.65
CA ILE A 30 -18.29 7.65 -2.27
C ILE A 30 -16.84 7.17 -2.17
N LEU A 31 -16.63 6.01 -1.54
CA LEU A 31 -15.30 5.41 -1.39
C LEU A 31 -14.73 4.91 -2.73
N TRP A 32 -15.56 4.46 -3.67
CA TRP A 32 -15.08 4.03 -4.99
C TRP A 32 -14.54 5.21 -5.82
N TRP A 33 -15.22 6.36 -5.77
CA TRP A 33 -14.71 7.60 -6.35
C TRP A 33 -13.52 8.17 -5.57
N GLY A 34 -13.48 8.00 -4.26
CA GLY A 34 -12.36 8.43 -3.41
C GLY A 34 -11.11 7.56 -3.54
N ALA A 35 -11.24 6.27 -3.86
CA ALA A 35 -10.15 5.32 -3.98
C ALA A 35 -9.52 5.27 -5.38
N GLY A 36 -10.22 5.78 -6.41
CA GLY A 36 -9.78 5.72 -7.80
C GLY A 36 -8.94 6.90 -8.28
N ILE A 37 -8.95 8.02 -7.55
CA ILE A 37 -8.17 9.21 -7.90
C ILE A 37 -6.87 9.15 -7.11
N GLN A 38 -5.91 8.34 -7.58
CA GLN A 38 -4.53 8.59 -7.19
C GLN A 38 -4.19 10.00 -7.71
N PRO A 39 -3.69 10.91 -6.85
CA PRO A 39 -3.21 12.19 -7.34
C PRO A 39 -2.17 11.92 -8.43
N PRO A 40 -2.15 12.68 -9.53
CA PRO A 40 -1.09 12.54 -10.52
C PRO A 40 0.24 12.69 -9.79
N VAL A 41 1.01 11.60 -9.73
CA VAL A 41 2.36 11.63 -9.20
C VAL A 41 3.14 12.56 -10.12
N ALA A 42 3.45 13.77 -9.65
CA ALA A 42 4.27 14.70 -10.40
C ALA A 42 5.57 13.97 -10.75
N PRO A 43 6.02 13.97 -12.02
CA PRO A 43 7.28 13.35 -12.38
C PRO A 43 8.39 14.03 -11.58
N LEU A 44 9.14 13.27 -10.76
CA LEU A 44 10.36 13.79 -10.15
C LEU A 44 11.27 14.31 -11.27
N THR A 45 11.81 15.52 -11.11
CA THR A 45 12.85 16.00 -12.01
C THR A 45 14.07 15.09 -11.88
N LYS A 46 14.84 14.91 -12.97
CA LYS A 46 16.03 14.04 -12.97
C LYS A 46 17.00 14.37 -11.83
N GLU A 47 17.12 15.65 -11.49
CA GLU A 47 17.97 16.14 -10.38
C GLU A 47 17.43 15.71 -9.01
N ALA A 48 16.12 15.87 -8.78
CA ALA A 48 15.49 15.45 -7.54
C ALA A 48 15.55 13.94 -7.35
N GLU A 49 15.39 13.17 -8.42
CA GLU A 49 15.54 11.71 -8.41
C GLU A 49 16.98 11.30 -8.08
N LEU A 50 17.97 11.93 -8.70
CA LEU A 50 19.38 11.66 -8.39
C LEU A 50 19.70 11.94 -6.92
N GLN A 51 19.28 13.10 -6.40
CA GLN A 51 19.50 13.45 -5.00
C GLN A 51 18.81 12.46 -4.05
N TYR A 52 17.58 12.04 -4.36
CA TYR A 52 16.87 11.02 -3.60
C TYR A 52 17.64 9.69 -3.59
N LEU A 53 18.12 9.24 -4.74
CA LEU A 53 18.87 7.99 -4.87
C LEU A 53 20.22 8.04 -4.13
N GLU A 54 20.92 9.18 -4.15
CA GLU A 54 22.16 9.38 -3.40
C GLU A 54 21.92 9.32 -1.89
N ASN A 55 20.87 9.97 -1.41
CA ASN A 55 20.45 9.91 0.00
C ASN A 55 20.06 8.49 0.40
N LEU A 56 19.33 7.78 -0.46
CA LEU A 56 18.93 6.40 -0.22
C LEU A 56 20.16 5.47 -0.17
N ARG A 57 21.13 5.67 -1.07
CA ARG A 57 22.39 4.93 -1.06
C ARG A 57 23.15 5.10 0.24
N SER A 58 23.31 6.34 0.72
CA SER A 58 24.05 6.61 1.97
C SER A 58 23.33 6.00 3.19
N TYR A 59 22.00 6.08 3.22
CA TYR A 59 21.18 5.45 4.26
C TYR A 59 21.38 3.93 4.30
N LEU A 60 21.30 3.25 3.14
CA LEU A 60 21.48 1.81 3.06
C LEU A 60 22.89 1.38 3.46
N GLN A 61 23.92 2.14 3.08
CA GLN A 61 25.30 1.86 3.50
C GLN A 61 25.46 1.95 5.03
N ASN A 62 24.84 2.94 5.67
CA ASN A 62 24.86 3.05 7.12
C ASN A 62 24.15 1.88 7.81
N LEU A 63 23.01 1.43 7.28
CA LEU A 63 22.33 0.24 7.80
C LEU A 63 23.18 -1.01 7.66
N LEU A 64 23.82 -1.18 6.50
CA LEU A 64 24.70 -2.33 6.24
C LEU A 64 25.84 -2.36 7.27
N LYS A 65 26.46 -1.20 7.52
CA LYS A 65 27.50 -1.07 8.55
C LYS A 65 27.01 -1.46 9.94
N GLN A 66 25.83 -0.99 10.36
CA GLN A 66 25.27 -1.38 11.67
C GLN A 66 25.06 -2.89 11.79
N VAL A 67 24.60 -3.53 10.72
CA VAL A 67 24.43 -4.98 10.67
C VAL A 67 25.77 -5.70 10.79
N GLU A 68 26.79 -5.25 10.07
CA GLU A 68 28.15 -5.80 10.16
C GLU A 68 28.77 -5.64 11.55
N ASP A 69 28.64 -4.45 12.15
CA ASP A 69 29.10 -4.18 13.51
C ASP A 69 28.43 -5.14 14.51
N ARG A 70 27.11 -5.33 14.38
CA ARG A 70 26.37 -6.27 15.23
C ARG A 70 26.80 -7.72 15.04
N ILE A 71 27.09 -8.13 13.81
CA ILE A 71 27.62 -9.47 13.53
C ILE A 71 28.99 -9.66 14.17
N ASN A 72 29.86 -8.65 14.10
CA ASN A 72 31.21 -8.70 14.66
C ASN A 72 31.19 -8.77 16.19
N GLU A 73 30.32 -7.99 16.85
CA GLU A 73 30.08 -8.11 18.29
C GLU A 73 29.71 -9.54 18.70
N LEU A 74 28.76 -10.15 17.99
CA LEU A 74 28.29 -11.51 18.27
C LEU A 74 29.37 -12.57 17.98
N LYS A 75 30.19 -12.36 16.95
CA LYS A 75 31.32 -13.25 16.64
C LYS A 75 32.46 -13.14 17.64
N GLY A 76 32.74 -11.94 18.14
CA GLY A 76 33.79 -11.66 19.14
C GLY A 76 33.40 -12.01 20.57
N SER A 77 32.11 -12.22 20.85
CA SER A 77 31.59 -12.68 22.15
C SER A 77 31.72 -14.22 22.35
N LYS A 78 32.68 -14.86 21.69
CA LYS A 78 33.05 -16.27 21.87
C LYS A 78 34.35 -16.38 22.65
#